data_AF-A0A3D3RGA7-F1
#
_entry.id   AF-A0A3D3RGA7-F1
#
_cell.length_a   1.000
_cell.length_b   1.000
_cell.length_c   1.000
_cell.angle_alpha   90.00
_cell.angle_beta   90.00
_cell.angle_gamma   90.00
#
_symmetry.space_group_name_H-M   'P 1'
#
loop_
_entity.id
_entity.type
_entity.pdbx_description
1 polymer ?
#
loop_
_entity_poly.entity_id
_entity_poly.type
_entity_poly.pdbx_seq_one_letter_code
_entity_poly.pdbx_strand_id
1 'polypeptide(L)'
;MKFAVFLSFFSLMMVLIFTFGKSLENAYYKKSIEQKINQVQLQCNMLANQVYNLNFLIQDASSTLDVEVDQLASVLEGRIMILDKNFRIIKDTYGFDQNKYFISEDMIRMMRGDTLKSYETKKGYAEVMVPILDEGGKDCQGIVMAFISTEDIAMTQLAIREKSQTLYVIFAILAVSIAWGLSSLLTKPFKVFNEAIRHMADGHLDEKIPVEGYVEMQTMASVINDITA
;
A
#
# COMPACT_ATOMS: atom_id res chain seq x y z
N MET A 1 -10.12 -7.75 -37.93
CA MET A 1 -10.61 -6.59 -37.14
C MET A 1 -11.22 -7.00 -35.79
N LYS A 2 -12.29 -7.81 -35.74
CA LYS A 2 -12.95 -8.23 -34.48
C LYS A 2 -11.99 -8.79 -33.41
N PHE A 3 -11.12 -9.71 -33.80
CA PHE A 3 -10.13 -10.31 -32.89
C PHE A 3 -9.12 -9.27 -32.35
N ALA A 4 -8.64 -8.35 -33.19
CA ALA A 4 -7.70 -7.31 -32.76
C ALA A 4 -8.34 -6.32 -31.77
N VAL A 5 -9.59 -5.90 -32.04
CA VAL A 5 -10.35 -5.03 -31.12
C VAL A 5 -10.58 -5.74 -29.78
N PHE A 6 -10.98 -7.02 -29.81
CA PHE A 6 -11.13 -7.84 -28.61
C PHE A 6 -9.83 -7.88 -27.79
N LEU A 7 -8.71 -8.20 -28.44
CA LEU A 7 -7.42 -8.35 -27.79
C LEU A 7 -6.96 -7.05 -27.15
N SER A 8 -7.16 -5.91 -27.84
CA SER A 8 -6.80 -4.58 -27.33
C SER A 8 -7.56 -4.22 -26.05
N PHE A 9 -8.89 -4.42 -26.03
CA PHE A 9 -9.69 -4.14 -24.82
C PHE A 9 -9.34 -5.10 -23.69
N PHE A 10 -9.20 -6.39 -24.00
CA PHE A 10 -8.83 -7.39 -23.00
C PHE A 10 -7.47 -7.10 -22.36
N SER A 11 -6.44 -6.78 -23.16
CA SER A 11 -5.11 -6.45 -22.65
C SER A 11 -5.14 -5.18 -21.79
N LEU A 12 -5.86 -4.15 -22.23
CA LEU A 12 -5.99 -2.91 -21.47
C LEU A 12 -6.65 -3.15 -20.11
N MET A 13 -7.77 -3.89 -20.08
CA MET A 13 -8.46 -4.23 -18.84
C MET A 13 -7.56 -5.04 -17.90
N MET A 14 -6.84 -6.03 -18.41
CA MET A 14 -5.95 -6.88 -17.60
C MET A 14 -4.83 -6.07 -16.94
N VAL A 15 -4.21 -5.15 -17.69
CA VAL A 15 -3.18 -4.24 -17.16
C VAL A 15 -3.74 -3.36 -16.05
N LEU A 16 -4.92 -2.77 -16.26
CA LEU A 16 -5.57 -1.92 -15.26
C LEU A 16 -5.92 -2.70 -13.98
N ILE A 17 -6.51 -3.88 -14.11
CA ILE A 17 -6.86 -4.74 -12.96
C ILE A 17 -5.60 -5.12 -12.16
N PHE A 18 -4.54 -5.53 -12.84
CA PHE A 18 -3.32 -5.99 -12.16
C PHE A 18 -2.58 -4.85 -11.46
N THR A 19 -2.42 -3.71 -12.14
CA THR A 19 -1.77 -2.51 -11.57
C THR A 19 -2.55 -1.97 -10.38
N PHE A 20 -3.88 -1.87 -10.49
CA PHE A 20 -4.72 -1.43 -9.39
C PHE A 20 -4.65 -2.39 -8.19
N GLY A 21 -4.79 -3.69 -8.43
CA GLY A 21 -4.75 -4.70 -7.37
C GLY A 21 -3.41 -4.71 -6.64
N LYS A 22 -2.28 -4.62 -7.36
CA LYS A 22 -0.94 -4.52 -6.77
C LYS A 22 -0.73 -3.23 -5.99
N SER A 23 -1.20 -2.11 -6.53
CA SER A 23 -1.13 -0.81 -5.84
C SER A 23 -1.91 -0.84 -4.53
N LEU A 24 -3.10 -1.44 -4.53
CA LEU A 24 -3.95 -1.56 -3.34
C LEU A 24 -3.30 -2.47 -2.28
N GLU A 25 -2.75 -3.62 -2.70
CA GLU A 25 -2.01 -4.54 -1.83
C GLU A 25 -0.88 -3.81 -1.07
N ASN A 26 -0.09 -3.01 -1.79
CA ASN A 26 1.05 -2.29 -1.23
C ASN A 26 0.62 -1.10 -0.37
N ALA A 27 -0.42 -0.37 -0.79
CA ALA A 27 -0.98 0.73 -0.03
C ALA A 27 -1.52 0.25 1.32
N TYR A 28 -2.20 -0.91 1.34
CA TYR A 28 -2.68 -1.53 2.57
C TYR A 28 -1.53 -1.91 3.49
N TYR A 29 -0.54 -2.64 2.99
CA TYR A 29 0.65 -3.03 3.76
C TYR A 29 1.31 -1.83 4.45
N LYS A 30 1.60 -0.78 3.66
CA LYS A 30 2.22 0.44 4.17
C LYS A 30 1.34 1.10 5.23
N LYS A 31 0.03 1.16 5.01
CA LYS A 31 -0.90 1.78 5.95
C LYS A 31 -1.00 1.01 7.26
N SER A 32 -1.01 -0.32 7.21
CA SER A 32 -1.03 -1.18 8.41
C SER A 32 0.25 -0.99 9.24
N ILE A 33 1.42 -0.92 8.61
CA ILE A 33 2.68 -0.63 9.32
C ILE A 33 2.63 0.76 9.96
N GLU A 34 2.24 1.78 9.20
CA GLU A 34 2.15 3.15 9.69
C GLU A 34 1.21 3.27 10.90
N GLN A 35 0.04 2.60 10.85
CA GLN A 35 -0.91 2.56 11.96
C GLN A 35 -0.33 1.87 13.18
N LYS A 36 0.32 0.70 13.02
CA LYS A 36 0.96 -0.02 14.12
C LYS A 36 2.05 0.83 14.76
N ILE A 37 2.92 1.43 13.96
CA ILE A 37 4.00 2.32 14.44
C ILE A 37 3.43 3.53 15.17
N ASN A 38 2.41 4.19 14.63
CA ASN A 38 1.78 5.34 15.30
C ASN A 38 1.19 4.95 16.66
N GLN A 39 0.53 3.79 16.75
CA GLN A 39 0.00 3.28 18.01
C GLN A 39 1.12 3.03 19.03
N VAL A 40 2.20 2.37 18.62
CA VAL A 40 3.37 2.11 19.48
C VAL A 40 4.04 3.41 19.92
N GLN A 41 4.18 4.37 19.02
CA GLN A 41 4.71 5.69 19.35
C GLN A 41 3.86 6.39 20.41
N LEU A 42 2.52 6.34 20.31
CA LEU A 42 1.64 6.95 21.32
C LEU A 42 1.83 6.29 22.69
N GLN A 43 1.91 4.96 22.74
CA GLN A 43 2.14 4.23 23.98
C GLN A 43 3.52 4.50 24.57
N CYS A 44 4.57 4.51 23.74
CA CYS A 44 5.92 4.83 24.16
C CYS A 44 6.08 6.29 24.61
N ASN A 45 5.34 7.24 24.03
CA ASN A 45 5.30 8.63 24.51
C ASN A 45 4.68 8.73 25.91
N MET A 46 3.60 8.00 26.18
CA MET A 46 3.02 7.96 27.53
C MET A 46 4.01 7.37 28.52
N LEU A 47 4.67 6.26 28.16
CA LEU A 47 5.72 5.66 28.98
C LEU A 47 6.89 6.63 29.21
N ALA A 48 7.36 7.32 28.17
CA ALA A 48 8.45 8.29 28.27
C ALA A 48 8.14 9.39 29.30
N ASN A 49 6.92 9.94 29.28
CA ASN A 49 6.48 10.93 30.26
C ASN A 49 6.46 10.36 31.69
N GLN A 50 6.01 9.11 31.88
CA GLN A 50 6.03 8.46 33.18
C GLN A 50 7.45 8.22 33.70
N VAL A 51 8.36 7.77 32.82
CA VAL A 51 9.78 7.56 33.14
C VAL A 51 10.43 8.86 33.62
N TYR A 52 10.15 9.98 32.93
CA TYR A 52 10.64 11.28 33.34
C TYR A 52 10.07 11.72 34.69
N ASN A 53 8.75 11.63 34.88
CA ASN A 53 8.07 12.03 36.12
C ASN A 53 8.55 11.25 37.35
N LEU A 54 8.99 10.01 37.16
CA LEU A 54 9.56 9.15 38.20
C LEU A 54 11.10 9.26 38.29
N ASN A 55 11.71 10.25 37.64
CA ASN A 55 13.15 10.53 37.64
C ASN A 55 14.00 9.31 37.27
N PHE A 56 13.54 8.50 36.31
CA PHE A 56 14.26 7.29 35.86
C PHE A 56 14.53 6.26 36.98
N LEU A 57 13.78 6.30 38.09
CA LEU A 57 13.88 5.34 39.18
C LEU A 57 13.20 4.01 38.80
N ILE A 58 13.91 3.18 38.02
CA ILE A 58 13.48 1.85 37.55
C ILE A 58 14.26 0.72 38.26
N GLN A 59 14.90 0.99 39.40
CA GLN A 59 15.95 0.11 39.93
C GLN A 59 15.49 -1.02 40.85
N ASP A 60 14.22 -1.07 41.24
CA ASP A 60 13.67 -2.18 42.00
C ASP A 60 12.62 -2.91 41.14
N ALA A 61 12.69 -4.24 41.07
CA ALA A 61 11.69 -5.09 40.42
C ALA A 61 10.28 -4.96 41.05
N SER A 62 10.17 -4.26 42.19
CA SER A 62 8.92 -3.87 42.84
C SER A 62 8.47 -2.44 42.51
N SER A 63 9.24 -1.69 41.71
CA SER A 63 8.84 -0.35 41.27
C SER A 63 7.73 -0.48 40.24
N THR A 64 6.66 0.31 40.39
CA THR A 64 5.49 0.29 39.50
C THR A 64 5.88 0.45 38.03
N LEU A 65 6.92 1.24 37.76
CA LEU A 65 7.41 1.52 36.41
C LEU A 65 8.07 0.30 35.75
N ASP A 66 8.81 -0.52 36.50
CA ASP A 66 9.44 -1.73 35.96
C ASP A 66 8.38 -2.71 35.40
N VAL A 67 7.32 -2.92 36.18
CA VAL A 67 6.18 -3.76 35.82
C VAL A 67 5.41 -3.18 34.63
N GLU A 68 5.19 -1.85 34.59
CA GLU A 68 4.52 -1.20 33.47
C GLU A 68 5.28 -1.35 32.15
N VAL A 69 6.61 -1.23 32.18
CA VAL A 69 7.46 -1.42 30.99
C VAL A 69 7.36 -2.87 30.49
N ASP A 70 7.43 -3.85 31.39
CA ASP A 70 7.34 -5.27 31.03
C ASP A 70 5.94 -5.63 30.51
N GLN A 71 4.88 -5.07 31.11
CA GLN A 71 3.50 -5.24 30.63
C GLN A 71 3.32 -4.63 29.23
N LEU A 72 3.82 -3.42 29.01
CA LEU A 72 3.72 -2.78 27.69
C LEU A 72 4.50 -3.57 26.63
N ALA A 73 5.69 -4.07 26.95
CA ALA A 73 6.46 -4.92 26.04
C ALA A 73 5.71 -6.21 25.70
N SER A 74 5.03 -6.82 26.68
CA SER A 74 4.18 -7.99 26.45
C SER A 74 2.98 -7.68 25.55
N VAL A 75 2.30 -6.54 25.75
CA VAL A 75 1.16 -6.11 24.92
C VAL A 75 1.59 -5.79 23.49
N LEU A 76 2.78 -5.22 23.33
CA LEU A 76 3.38 -4.92 22.03
C LEU A 76 4.03 -6.14 21.37
N GLU A 77 4.03 -7.30 22.03
CA GLU A 77 4.72 -8.52 21.60
C GLU A 77 6.17 -8.23 21.18
N GLY A 78 6.87 -7.47 22.02
CA GLY A 78 8.14 -6.86 21.65
C GLY A 78 9.13 -6.74 22.80
N ARG A 79 10.19 -5.96 22.54
CA ARG A 79 11.23 -5.61 23.50
C ARG A 79 11.26 -4.10 23.68
N ILE A 80 11.23 -3.63 24.92
CA ILE A 80 11.37 -2.21 25.24
C ILE A 80 12.68 -1.99 25.96
N MET A 81 13.38 -0.93 25.57
CA MET A 81 14.62 -0.47 26.16
C MET A 81 14.48 0.99 26.52
N ILE A 82 14.92 1.36 27.73
CA ILE A 82 14.96 2.74 28.19
C ILE A 82 16.42 3.12 28.34
N LEU A 83 16.81 4.19 27.67
CA LEU A 83 18.15 4.75 27.70
C LEU A 83 18.13 6.09 28.44
N ASP A 84 19.13 6.33 29.27
CA ASP A 84 19.37 7.65 29.87
C ASP A 84 20.05 8.61 28.88
N LYS A 85 20.24 9.87 29.31
CA LYS A 85 20.92 10.90 28.51
C LYS A 85 22.36 10.56 28.08
N ASN A 86 22.98 9.58 28.72
CA ASN A 86 24.34 9.12 28.40
C ASN A 86 24.33 7.89 27.49
N PHE A 87 23.17 7.54 26.92
CA PHE A 87 22.95 6.35 26.09
C PHE A 87 23.16 5.03 26.82
N ARG A 88 23.08 5.04 28.16
CA ARG A 88 23.13 3.81 28.96
C ARG A 88 21.74 3.23 29.07
N ILE A 89 21.61 1.93 28.80
CA ILE A 89 20.38 1.17 28.94
C ILE A 89 20.11 0.97 30.43
N ILE A 90 19.09 1.64 30.94
CA ILE A 90 18.69 1.58 32.35
C ILE A 90 17.56 0.56 32.60
N LYS A 91 16.82 0.16 31.56
CA LYS A 91 15.88 -0.95 31.58
C LYS A 91 15.85 -1.60 30.22
N ASP A 92 15.87 -2.92 30.22
CA ASP A 92 15.67 -3.78 29.07
C ASP A 92 14.74 -4.91 29.48
N THR A 93 13.58 -5.04 28.83
CA THR A 93 12.58 -6.06 29.18
C THR A 93 13.07 -7.49 28.98
N TYR A 94 14.12 -7.70 28.17
CA TYR A 94 14.77 -9.00 28.02
C TYR A 94 16.01 -9.17 28.91
N GLY A 95 16.52 -8.07 29.47
CA GLY A 95 17.68 -8.05 30.37
C GLY A 95 19.04 -8.33 29.71
N PHE A 96 19.12 -8.66 28.42
CA PHE A 96 20.36 -9.03 27.75
C PHE A 96 21.38 -7.88 27.65
N ASP A 97 20.90 -6.64 27.54
CA ASP A 97 21.73 -5.45 27.35
C ASP A 97 21.61 -4.44 28.50
N GLN A 98 21.07 -4.88 29.64
CA GLN A 98 20.97 -4.09 30.85
C GLN A 98 22.33 -3.46 31.23
N ASN A 99 22.35 -2.16 31.53
CA ASN A 99 23.54 -1.37 31.87
C ASN A 99 24.61 -1.23 30.77
N LYS A 100 24.37 -1.71 29.55
CA LYS A 100 25.27 -1.46 28.41
C LYS A 100 24.97 -0.10 27.76
N TYR A 101 25.89 0.37 26.92
CA TYR A 101 25.69 1.56 26.10
C TYR A 101 25.24 1.16 24.70
N PHE A 102 24.27 1.89 24.15
CA PHE A 102 23.80 1.69 22.78
C PHE A 102 23.58 3.04 22.11
N ILE A 103 24.23 3.25 20.97
CA ILE A 103 24.25 4.54 20.26
C ILE A 103 23.98 4.30 18.78
N SER A 104 23.06 5.07 18.21
CA SER A 104 22.80 5.16 16.78
C SER A 104 22.74 6.62 16.33
N GLU A 105 22.84 6.87 15.02
CA GLU A 105 22.74 8.21 14.44
C GLU A 105 21.41 8.89 14.79
N ASP A 106 20.31 8.14 14.73
CA ASP A 106 18.98 8.63 15.07
C ASP A 106 18.85 9.01 16.53
N MET A 107 19.48 8.26 17.45
CA MET A 107 19.52 8.61 18.86
C MET A 107 20.26 9.92 19.10
N ILE A 108 21.40 10.14 18.44
CA ILE A 108 22.15 11.40 18.57
C ILE A 108 21.31 12.57 18.08
N ARG A 109 20.65 12.43 16.92
CA ARG A 109 19.75 13.45 16.38
C ARG A 109 18.58 13.73 17.31
N MET A 110 18.00 12.69 17.91
CA MET A 110 16.90 12.81 18.87
C MET A 110 17.33 13.50 20.16
N MET A 111 18.49 13.16 20.70
CA MET A 111 19.07 13.81 21.88
C MET A 111 19.39 15.30 21.64
N ARG A 112 19.72 15.69 20.39
CA ARG A 112 19.90 17.11 20.01
C ARG A 112 18.60 17.87 19.75
N GLY A 113 17.46 17.17 19.72
CA GLY A 113 16.17 17.76 19.34
C GLY A 113 15.97 17.93 17.83
N ASP A 114 16.85 17.37 16.98
CA ASP A 114 16.73 17.43 15.52
C ASP A 114 15.55 16.59 14.99
N THR A 115 15.12 15.59 15.77
CA THR A 115 13.96 14.74 15.46
C THR A 115 13.27 14.31 16.75
N LEU A 116 11.94 14.34 16.75
CA LEU A 116 11.13 13.88 17.89
C LEU A 116 10.60 12.45 17.71
N LYS A 117 10.82 11.86 16.53
CA LYS A 117 10.34 10.52 16.20
C LYS A 117 11.34 9.88 15.24
N SER A 118 11.81 8.69 15.58
CA SER A 118 12.43 7.82 14.58
C SER A 118 11.72 6.48 14.57
N TYR A 119 11.55 5.94 13.38
CA TYR A 119 11.24 4.53 13.23
C TYR A 119 11.95 3.97 12.02
N GLU A 120 12.36 2.72 12.12
CA GLU A 120 12.96 1.97 11.03
C GLU A 120 12.28 0.61 10.94
N THR A 121 11.77 0.26 9.76
CA THR A 121 11.22 -1.08 9.54
C THR A 121 12.32 -1.98 8.98
N LYS A 122 12.67 -3.03 9.70
CA LYS A 122 13.58 -4.09 9.28
C LYS A 122 12.78 -5.35 8.95
N LYS A 123 13.42 -6.37 8.36
CA LYS A 123 12.73 -7.63 8.05
C LYS A 123 12.24 -8.29 9.35
N GLY A 124 10.92 -8.32 9.55
CA GLY A 124 10.27 -9.01 10.66
C GLY A 124 10.01 -8.15 11.89
N TYR A 125 10.58 -6.95 11.99
CA TYR A 125 10.34 -6.04 13.11
C TYR A 125 10.46 -4.57 12.72
N ALA A 126 9.76 -3.71 13.46
CA ALA A 126 9.96 -2.26 13.42
C ALA A 126 10.62 -1.80 14.71
N GLU A 127 11.60 -0.92 14.56
CA GLU A 127 12.27 -0.20 15.63
C GLU A 127 11.61 1.16 15.75
N VAL A 128 11.16 1.53 16.94
CA VAL A 128 10.47 2.78 17.23
C VAL A 128 11.20 3.48 18.37
N MET A 129 11.62 4.73 18.15
CA MET A 129 12.29 5.55 19.16
C MET A 129 11.44 6.77 19.48
N VAL A 130 11.33 7.05 20.78
CA VAL A 130 10.61 8.20 21.33
C VAL A 130 11.49 8.89 22.37
N PRO A 131 11.67 10.22 22.30
CA PRO A 131 12.45 10.96 23.27
C PRO A 131 11.72 11.04 24.61
N ILE A 132 12.50 11.00 25.69
CA ILE A 132 12.05 11.35 27.04
C ILE A 132 12.39 12.82 27.23
N LEU A 133 11.39 13.69 27.18
CA LEU A 133 11.58 15.14 27.26
C LEU A 133 11.43 15.63 28.71
N ASP A 134 12.07 16.75 29.00
CA ASP A 134 11.86 17.50 30.24
C ASP A 134 10.46 18.12 30.35
N GLU A 135 10.11 18.71 31.51
CA GLU A 135 8.81 19.39 31.70
C GLU A 135 8.57 20.51 30.68
N GLY A 136 9.65 21.11 30.16
CA GLY A 136 9.61 22.15 29.14
C GLY A 136 9.44 21.65 27.71
N GLY A 137 9.54 20.34 27.47
CA GLY A 137 9.49 19.71 26.15
C GLY A 137 10.67 20.09 25.24
N LYS A 138 11.74 20.63 25.80
CA LYS A 138 12.87 21.21 25.05
C LYS A 138 14.11 20.34 25.09
N ASP A 139 14.32 19.65 26.19
CA ASP A 139 15.59 18.97 26.47
C ASP A 139 15.36 17.47 26.61
N CYS A 140 16.03 16.68 25.77
CA CYS A 140 15.91 15.23 25.74
C CYS A 140 16.78 14.61 26.83
N GLN A 141 16.16 13.96 27.81
CA GLN A 141 16.81 13.35 28.98
C GLN A 141 17.06 11.85 28.81
N GLY A 142 16.59 11.26 27.71
CA GLY A 142 16.71 9.83 27.43
C GLY A 142 15.84 9.40 26.26
N ILE A 143 15.80 8.11 25.97
CA ILE A 143 15.05 7.55 24.84
C ILE A 143 14.33 6.28 25.28
N VAL A 144 13.04 6.17 24.94
CA VAL A 144 12.32 4.91 24.93
C VAL A 144 12.43 4.31 23.53
N MET A 145 12.94 3.09 23.46
CA MET A 145 13.11 2.32 22.24
C MET A 145 12.26 1.05 22.32
N ALA A 146 11.45 0.79 21.31
CA ALA A 146 10.63 -0.41 21.19
C ALA A 146 10.96 -1.16 19.89
N PHE A 147 11.25 -2.44 20.02
CA PHE A 147 11.32 -3.39 18.91
C PHE A 147 10.03 -4.19 18.89
N ILE A 148 9.25 -4.04 17.82
CA ILE A 148 7.95 -4.68 17.68
C ILE A 148 7.90 -5.59 16.46
N SER A 149 7.30 -6.77 16.60
CA SER A 149 7.12 -7.67 15.46
C SER A 149 6.21 -7.05 14.41
N THR A 150 6.57 -7.23 13.13
CA THR A 150 5.71 -6.90 11.98
C THR A 150 5.25 -8.15 11.24
N GLU A 151 5.44 -9.33 11.85
CA GLU A 151 5.14 -10.61 11.24
C GLU A 151 3.63 -10.83 11.05
N ASP A 152 2.82 -10.36 11.99
CA ASP A 152 1.35 -10.32 11.90
C ASP A 152 0.86 -9.57 10.65
N ILE A 153 1.46 -8.41 10.36
CA ILE A 153 1.16 -7.62 9.17
C ILE A 153 1.62 -8.37 7.92
N ALA A 154 2.79 -9.00 7.95
CA ALA A 154 3.29 -9.79 6.82
C ALA A 154 2.41 -11.01 6.53
N MET A 155 1.92 -11.70 7.55
CA MET A 155 0.99 -12.82 7.43
C MET A 155 -0.37 -12.35 6.87
N THR A 156 -0.86 -11.20 7.33
CA THR A 156 -2.08 -10.59 6.80
C THR A 156 -1.91 -10.23 5.32
N GLN A 157 -0.74 -9.71 4.93
CA GLN A 157 -0.41 -9.42 3.53
C GLN A 157 -0.46 -10.67 2.65
N LEU A 158 0.06 -11.80 3.14
CA LEU A 158 -0.01 -13.08 2.42
C LEU A 158 -1.46 -13.53 2.22
N ALA A 159 -2.30 -13.41 3.26
CA ALA A 159 -3.72 -13.73 3.16
C ALA A 159 -4.46 -12.84 2.15
N ILE A 160 -4.20 -11.52 2.16
CA ILE A 160 -4.77 -10.58 1.18
C ILE A 160 -4.34 -10.93 -0.25
N ARG A 161 -3.08 -11.32 -0.44
CA ARG A 161 -2.54 -11.73 -1.73
C ARG A 161 -3.23 -12.99 -2.25
N GLU A 162 -3.46 -13.98 -1.39
CA GLU A 162 -4.21 -15.19 -1.74
C GLU A 162 -5.64 -14.85 -2.18
N LYS A 163 -6.35 -14.00 -1.43
CA LYS A 163 -7.71 -13.58 -1.81
C LYS A 163 -7.73 -12.76 -3.10
N SER A 164 -6.72 -11.94 -3.33
CA SER A 164 -6.57 -11.15 -4.56
C SER A 164 -6.37 -12.03 -5.79
N GLN A 165 -5.67 -13.17 -5.66
CA GLN A 165 -5.54 -14.15 -6.76
C GLN A 165 -6.89 -14.71 -7.19
N THR A 166 -7.76 -15.06 -6.24
CA THR A 166 -9.13 -15.52 -6.54
C THR A 166 -9.93 -14.43 -7.27
N LEU A 167 -9.82 -13.18 -6.83
CA LEU A 167 -10.50 -12.05 -7.49
C LEU A 167 -9.98 -11.81 -8.92
N TYR A 168 -8.66 -11.94 -9.16
CA TYR A 168 -8.12 -11.79 -10.51
C TYR A 168 -8.69 -12.81 -11.50
N VAL A 169 -8.93 -14.06 -11.07
CA VAL A 169 -9.57 -15.07 -11.93
C VAL A 169 -10.99 -14.67 -12.29
N ILE A 170 -11.78 -14.20 -11.31
CA ILE A 170 -13.15 -13.73 -11.54
C ILE A 170 -13.16 -12.53 -12.50
N PHE A 171 -12.30 -11.54 -12.26
CA PHE A 171 -12.21 -10.36 -13.12
C PHE A 171 -11.70 -10.69 -14.52
N ALA A 172 -10.84 -11.69 -14.69
CA ALA A 172 -10.41 -12.15 -16.01
C ALA A 172 -11.58 -12.73 -16.82
N ILE A 173 -12.44 -13.54 -16.20
CA ILE A 173 -13.63 -14.11 -16.86
C ILE A 173 -14.60 -12.98 -17.28
N LEU A 174 -14.82 -12.00 -16.39
CA LEU A 174 -15.65 -10.83 -16.69
C LEU A 174 -15.03 -9.98 -17.81
N ALA A 175 -13.72 -9.76 -17.79
CA ALA A 175 -13.01 -9.02 -18.83
C ALA A 175 -13.13 -9.68 -20.19
N VAL A 176 -13.04 -11.01 -20.28
CA VAL A 176 -13.29 -11.75 -21.54
C VAL A 176 -14.72 -11.50 -22.04
N SER A 177 -15.71 -11.61 -21.15
CA SER A 177 -17.13 -11.43 -21.51
C SER A 177 -17.40 -10.01 -22.03
N ILE A 178 -16.90 -8.99 -21.32
CA ILE A 178 -17.05 -7.57 -21.68
C ILE A 178 -16.30 -7.27 -22.98
N ALA A 179 -15.04 -7.70 -23.11
CA ALA A 179 -14.25 -7.46 -24.32
C ALA A 179 -14.90 -8.13 -25.55
N TRP A 180 -15.48 -9.32 -25.39
CA TRP A 180 -16.17 -10.00 -26.48
C TRP A 180 -17.46 -9.28 -26.90
N GLY A 181 -18.24 -8.78 -25.93
CA GLY A 181 -19.41 -7.94 -26.17
C GLY A 181 -19.05 -6.65 -26.91
N LEU A 182 -18.07 -5.89 -26.39
CA LEU A 182 -17.59 -4.65 -27.00
C LEU A 182 -17.04 -4.86 -28.40
N SER A 183 -16.22 -5.90 -28.59
CA SER A 183 -15.68 -6.25 -29.91
C SER A 183 -16.79 -6.58 -30.91
N SER A 184 -17.84 -7.28 -30.47
CA SER A 184 -18.98 -7.61 -31.32
C SER A 184 -19.80 -6.37 -31.69
N LEU A 185 -20.07 -5.50 -30.72
CA LEU A 185 -20.83 -4.26 -30.93
C LEU A 185 -20.06 -3.30 -31.85
N LEU A 186 -18.77 -3.09 -31.59
CA LEU A 186 -17.95 -2.11 -32.32
C LEU A 186 -17.64 -2.54 -33.75
N THR A 187 -17.50 -3.84 -34.01
CA THR A 187 -17.16 -4.32 -35.36
C THR A 187 -18.36 -4.63 -36.25
N LYS A 188 -19.58 -4.66 -35.70
CA LYS A 188 -20.79 -4.97 -36.48
C LYS A 188 -21.06 -3.95 -37.60
N PRO A 189 -21.05 -2.62 -37.37
CA PRO A 189 -21.31 -1.65 -38.45
C PRO A 189 -20.27 -1.73 -39.58
N PHE A 190 -18.99 -1.91 -39.23
CA PHE A 190 -17.92 -2.05 -40.22
C PHE A 190 -18.05 -3.31 -41.09
N LYS A 191 -18.59 -4.41 -40.55
CA LYS A 191 -18.85 -5.61 -41.35
C LYS A 191 -19.93 -5.36 -42.38
N VAL A 192 -21.05 -4.78 -41.96
CA VAL A 192 -22.18 -4.43 -42.84
C VAL A 192 -21.72 -3.47 -43.93
N PHE A 193 -20.97 -2.43 -43.56
CA PHE A 193 -20.42 -1.47 -44.52
C PHE A 193 -19.45 -2.10 -45.52
N ASN A 194 -18.52 -2.95 -45.06
CA ASN A 194 -17.58 -3.66 -45.95
C ASN A 194 -18.28 -4.67 -46.88
N GLU A 195 -19.35 -5.32 -46.41
CA GLU A 195 -20.17 -6.22 -47.25
C GLU A 195 -20.91 -5.44 -48.33
N ALA A 196 -21.52 -4.29 -48.00
CA ALA A 196 -22.17 -3.41 -48.98
C ALA A 196 -21.20 -2.91 -50.07
N ILE A 197 -19.98 -2.48 -49.68
CA ILE A 197 -18.94 -2.10 -50.65
C ILE A 197 -18.55 -3.26 -51.57
N ARG A 198 -18.41 -4.48 -51.01
CA ARG A 198 -18.07 -5.67 -51.80
C ARG A 198 -19.16 -6.00 -52.81
N HIS A 199 -20.42 -5.95 -52.40
CA HIS A 199 -21.56 -6.17 -53.30
C HIS A 199 -21.58 -5.19 -54.48
N MET A 200 -21.31 -3.90 -54.24
CA MET A 200 -21.18 -2.92 -55.32
C MET A 200 -19.98 -3.22 -56.24
N ALA A 201 -18.84 -3.59 -55.66
CA ALA A 201 -17.63 -3.93 -56.42
C ALA A 201 -17.82 -5.16 -57.32
N ASP A 202 -18.71 -6.09 -56.93
CA ASP A 202 -19.07 -7.28 -57.71
C ASP A 202 -20.04 -6.96 -58.87
N GLY A 203 -20.42 -5.69 -59.07
CA GLY A 203 -21.16 -5.21 -60.25
C GLY A 203 -22.58 -4.69 -59.96
N HIS A 204 -23.02 -4.70 -58.71
CA HIS A 204 -24.33 -4.21 -58.27
C HIS A 204 -24.30 -2.71 -57.95
N LEU A 205 -23.96 -1.89 -58.95
CA LEU A 205 -23.79 -0.43 -58.78
C LEU A 205 -25.11 0.31 -58.56
N ASP A 206 -26.23 -0.34 -58.84
CA ASP A 206 -27.59 0.14 -58.60
C ASP A 206 -28.02 0.03 -57.11
N GLU A 207 -27.31 -0.77 -56.31
CA GLU A 207 -27.53 -0.85 -54.86
C GLU A 207 -26.74 0.24 -54.12
N LYS A 208 -27.45 1.04 -53.30
CA LYS A 208 -26.84 2.08 -52.46
C LYS A 208 -26.35 1.51 -51.14
N ILE A 209 -25.20 1.96 -50.67
CA ILE A 209 -24.68 1.64 -49.35
C ILE A 209 -25.58 2.28 -48.28
N PRO A 210 -26.02 1.54 -47.25
CA PRO A 210 -26.81 2.10 -46.16
C PRO A 210 -26.00 3.16 -45.39
N VAL A 211 -26.58 4.35 -45.22
CA VAL A 211 -25.99 5.47 -44.47
C VAL A 211 -26.30 5.31 -42.97
N GLU A 212 -25.74 4.27 -42.37
CA GLU A 212 -25.94 3.92 -40.96
C GLU A 212 -24.61 3.60 -40.26
N GLY A 213 -24.57 3.65 -38.94
CA GLY A 213 -23.37 3.37 -38.14
C GLY A 213 -22.60 4.62 -37.72
N TYR A 214 -21.26 4.54 -37.64
CA TYR A 214 -20.41 5.65 -37.19
C TYR A 214 -20.44 6.84 -38.16
N VAL A 215 -20.25 8.06 -37.65
CA VAL A 215 -20.33 9.31 -38.43
C VAL A 215 -19.39 9.27 -39.64
N GLU A 216 -18.16 8.78 -39.43
CA GLU A 216 -17.15 8.64 -40.47
C GLU A 216 -17.60 7.67 -41.57
N MET A 217 -18.28 6.57 -41.21
CA MET A 217 -18.84 5.62 -42.18
C MET A 217 -20.03 6.21 -42.94
N GLN A 218 -20.88 7.01 -42.29
CA GLN A 218 -21.99 7.69 -42.97
C GLN A 218 -21.48 8.68 -44.02
N THR A 219 -20.43 9.45 -43.70
CA THR A 219 -19.80 10.37 -44.66
C THR A 219 -19.18 9.62 -45.85
N MET A 220 -18.54 8.47 -45.60
CA MET A 220 -18.02 7.64 -46.70
C MET A 220 -19.15 7.05 -47.55
N ALA A 221 -20.21 6.53 -46.91
CA ALA A 221 -21.37 5.98 -47.60
C ALA A 221 -22.03 7.02 -48.52
N SER A 222 -22.22 8.25 -48.04
CA SER A 222 -22.83 9.33 -48.84
C SER A 222 -21.96 9.69 -50.04
N VAL A 223 -20.65 9.87 -49.85
CA VAL A 223 -19.73 10.20 -50.96
C VAL A 223 -19.69 9.10 -52.02
N ILE A 224 -19.65 7.83 -51.60
CA ILE A 224 -19.65 6.71 -52.54
C ILE A 224 -20.97 6.68 -53.32
N ASN A 225 -22.11 6.78 -52.63
CA ASN A 225 -23.42 6.76 -53.25
C ASN A 225 -23.65 7.92 -54.23
N ASP A 226 -23.05 9.10 -53.99
CA ASP A 226 -23.16 10.26 -54.88
C ASP A 226 -22.34 10.08 -56.17
N ILE A 227 -21.23 9.33 -56.12
CA ILE A 227 -20.35 9.09 -57.27
C ILE A 227 -20.89 7.95 -58.15
N THR A 228 -21.61 6.99 -57.57
CA THR A 228 -22.19 5.85 -58.28
C THR A 228 -23.64 6.07 -58.74
N ALA A 229 -24.23 7.23 -58.43
CA ALA A 229 -25.55 7.67 -58.91
C ALA A 229 -25.47 8.25 -60.33
#